data_AF-A0A8G1J5K1-F1
#
_entry.id   AF-A0A8G1J5K1-F1
#
_cell.length_a   1.000
_cell.length_b   1.000
_cell.length_c   1.000
_cell.angle_alpha   90.00
_cell.angle_beta   90.00
_cell.angle_gamma   90.00
#
_symmetry.space_group_name_H-M   'P 1'
#
loop_
_entity.id
_entity.type
_entity.pdbx_description
1 polymer ?
#
loop_
_entity_poly.entity_id
_entity_poly.type
_entity_poly.pdbx_seq_one_letter_code
_entity_poly.pdbx_strand_id
1 'polypeptide(L)'
;MGTDDRPDPHLSFLELTDQIVEDLAMHNLKAREKLREGIAWLEARRDGADEAENADIEILLAQCHDALQRMESLRGAYQDVRAINAAAHAEHVEWLEKRMLGGTESPEELLTRQHRLERLREERQARLGDLQRRAGEAQQPPQTEDDEGAR
;
A
#
# COMPACT_ATOMS: atom_id res chain seq x y z
N MET A 1 16.03 19.90 2.98
CA MET A 1 14.87 18.99 2.94
C MET A 1 15.44 17.60 3.14
N GLY A 2 15.23 16.99 4.30
CA GLY A 2 15.65 15.60 4.51
C GLY A 2 14.57 14.70 3.93
N THR A 3 14.92 13.84 2.98
CA THR A 3 14.10 12.66 2.69
C THR A 3 14.12 11.82 3.95
N ASP A 4 12.94 11.49 4.46
CA ASP A 4 12.83 10.55 5.55
C ASP A 4 13.18 9.17 4.99
N ASP A 5 14.45 8.78 5.08
CA ASP A 5 14.99 7.51 4.57
C ASP A 5 14.51 6.29 5.39
N ARG A 6 13.47 6.45 6.21
CA ARG A 6 12.86 5.34 6.94
C ARG A 6 12.10 4.45 5.94
N PRO A 7 12.31 3.13 5.98
CA PRO A 7 11.60 2.21 5.11
C PRO A 7 10.10 2.30 5.36
N ASP A 8 9.32 2.26 4.28
CA ASP A 8 7.86 2.26 4.37
C ASP A 8 7.40 0.99 5.13
N PRO A 9 6.72 1.14 6.27
CA PRO A 9 6.35 0.00 7.11
C PRO A 9 5.41 -0.97 6.41
N HIS A 10 4.63 -0.51 5.43
CA HIS A 10 3.77 -1.38 4.62
C HIS A 10 4.63 -2.23 3.69
N LEU A 11 5.60 -1.64 2.99
CA LEU A 11 6.52 -2.39 2.12
C LEU A 11 7.33 -3.42 2.92
N SER A 12 7.86 -3.04 4.09
CA SER A 12 8.58 -3.97 4.96
C SER A 12 7.71 -5.13 5.45
N PHE A 13 6.41 -4.90 5.69
CA PHE A 13 5.48 -5.96 6.06
C PHE A 13 5.22 -6.94 4.91
N LEU A 14 5.03 -6.43 3.69
CA LEU A 14 4.85 -7.29 2.51
C LEU A 14 6.12 -8.12 2.24
N GLU A 15 7.31 -7.50 2.30
CA GLU A 15 8.59 -8.21 2.13
C GLU A 15 8.79 -9.31 3.18
N LEU A 16 8.47 -9.02 4.44
CA LEU A 16 8.52 -10.03 5.52
C LEU A 16 7.55 -11.18 5.24
N THR A 17 6.35 -10.88 4.75
CA THR A 17 5.34 -11.89 4.42
C THR A 17 5.83 -12.80 3.28
N ASP A 18 6.45 -12.24 2.25
CA ASP A 18 7.04 -13.02 1.15
C ASP A 18 8.17 -13.93 1.64
N GLN A 19 9.05 -13.43 2.51
CA GLN A 19 10.12 -14.23 3.11
C GLN A 19 9.56 -15.40 3.92
N ILE A 20 8.55 -15.16 4.76
CA ILE A 20 7.91 -16.22 5.55
C ILE A 20 7.32 -17.29 4.63
N VAL A 21 6.63 -16.89 3.56
CA VAL A 21 6.04 -17.84 2.61
C VAL A 21 7.12 -18.62 1.86
N GLU A 22 8.24 -17.99 1.52
CA GLU A 22 9.39 -18.67 0.92
C GLU A 22 9.99 -19.72 1.86
N ASP A 23 10.22 -19.37 3.11
CA ASP A 23 10.75 -20.29 4.12
C ASP A 23 9.81 -21.49 4.32
N LEU A 24 8.50 -21.22 4.42
CA LEU A 24 7.48 -22.26 4.53
C LEU A 24 7.44 -23.17 3.30
N ALA A 25 7.52 -22.61 2.10
CA ALA A 25 7.57 -23.39 0.86
C ALA A 25 8.82 -24.28 0.80
N MET A 26 9.97 -23.76 1.21
CA MET A 26 11.22 -24.52 1.28
C MET A 26 11.16 -25.63 2.32
N HIS A 27 10.60 -25.37 3.51
CA HIS A 27 10.41 -26.39 4.54
C HIS A 27 9.44 -27.48 4.08
N ASN A 28 8.34 -27.11 3.44
CA ASN A 28 7.39 -28.06 2.86
C ASN A 28 8.05 -28.95 1.79
N LEU A 29 8.87 -28.37 0.91
CA LEU A 29 9.61 -29.13 -0.10
C LEU A 29 10.53 -30.17 0.54
N LYS A 30 11.36 -29.75 1.50
CA LYS A 30 12.27 -30.66 2.24
C LYS A 30 11.51 -31.76 2.98
N ALA A 31 10.40 -31.42 3.62
CA ALA A 31 9.56 -32.40 4.33
C ALA A 31 8.97 -33.44 3.37
N ARG A 32 8.53 -33.03 2.17
CA ARG A 32 8.02 -33.93 1.14
C ARG A 32 9.10 -34.87 0.60
N GLU A 33 10.31 -34.38 0.39
CA GLU A 33 11.45 -35.23 0.01
C GLU A 33 11.72 -36.30 1.06
N LYS A 34 11.76 -35.92 2.34
CA LYS A 34 11.94 -36.87 3.46
C LYS A 34 10.81 -37.88 3.59
N LEU A 35 9.56 -37.47 3.35
CA LEU A 35 8.43 -38.41 3.33
C LEU A 35 8.54 -39.40 2.17
N ARG A 36 8.98 -38.97 0.98
CA ARG A 36 9.21 -39.87 -0.16
C ARG A 36 10.33 -40.88 0.12
N GLU A 37 11.41 -40.44 0.75
CA GLU A 37 12.47 -41.35 1.23
C GLU A 37 11.90 -42.38 2.22
N GLY A 38 11.06 -41.95 3.17
CA GLY A 38 10.41 -42.84 4.13
C GLY A 38 9.46 -43.85 3.48
N ILE A 39 8.69 -43.43 2.48
CA ILE A 39 7.83 -44.32 1.69
C ILE A 39 8.67 -45.39 0.97
N ALA A 40 9.73 -44.99 0.27
CA ALA A 40 10.61 -45.93 -0.43
C ALA A 40 11.26 -46.93 0.55
N TRP A 41 11.61 -46.48 1.75
CA TRP A 41 12.12 -47.36 2.80
C TRP A 41 11.06 -48.35 3.30
N LEU A 42 9.81 -47.91 3.53
CA LEU A 42 8.70 -48.77 3.92
C LEU A 42 8.36 -49.81 2.84
N GLU A 43 8.34 -49.39 1.57
CA GLU A 43 8.14 -50.28 0.42
C GLU A 43 9.23 -51.35 0.35
N ALA A 44 10.50 -50.97 0.52
CA ALA A 44 11.60 -51.93 0.56
C ALA A 44 11.54 -52.87 1.77
N ARG A 45 11.04 -52.39 2.92
CA ARG A 45 10.90 -53.20 4.15
C ARG A 45 9.86 -54.31 3.99
N ARG A 46 8.88 -54.10 3.10
CA ARG A 46 7.77 -55.01 2.82
C ARG A 46 8.21 -56.39 2.33
N ASP A 47 9.29 -56.47 1.53
CA ASP A 47 9.74 -57.71 0.87
C ASP A 47 10.24 -58.80 1.85
N GLY A 48 10.44 -58.46 3.13
CA GLY A 48 10.83 -59.38 4.19
C GLY A 48 9.99 -59.26 5.45
N ALA A 49 8.80 -58.67 5.37
CA ALA A 49 7.90 -58.50 6.49
C ALA A 49 7.03 -59.76 6.69
N ASP A 50 6.70 -60.06 7.94
CA ASP A 50 5.63 -61.03 8.24
C ASP A 50 4.24 -60.40 8.04
N GLU A 51 3.16 -61.17 8.23
CA GLU A 51 1.80 -60.69 7.98
C GLU A 51 1.40 -59.50 8.87
N ALA A 52 1.82 -59.50 10.14
CA ALA A 52 1.48 -58.44 11.08
C ALA A 52 2.25 -57.17 10.74
N GLU A 53 3.55 -57.29 10.49
CA GLU A 53 4.39 -56.18 10.09
C GLU A 53 3.97 -55.60 8.72
N ASN A 54 3.57 -56.45 7.76
CA ASN A 54 3.07 -55.97 6.47
C ASN A 54 1.78 -55.15 6.65
N ALA A 55 0.88 -55.55 7.53
CA ALA A 55 -0.34 -54.78 7.83
C ALA A 55 -0.01 -53.39 8.43
N ASP A 56 0.96 -53.34 9.36
CA ASP A 56 1.43 -52.07 9.92
C ASP A 56 2.09 -51.17 8.87
N ILE A 57 2.93 -51.75 7.99
CA ILE A 57 3.57 -51.05 6.87
C ILE A 57 2.50 -50.46 5.93
N GLU A 58 1.46 -51.20 5.60
CA GLU A 58 0.37 -50.71 4.74
C GLU A 58 -0.37 -49.51 5.35
N ILE A 59 -0.61 -49.52 6.67
CA ILE A 59 -1.19 -48.38 7.38
C ILE A 59 -0.27 -47.16 7.32
N LEU A 60 1.03 -47.35 7.58
CA LEU A 60 2.01 -46.27 7.54
C LEU A 60 2.14 -45.67 6.14
N LEU A 61 2.18 -46.50 5.10
CA LEU A 61 2.20 -46.04 3.70
C LEU A 61 0.97 -45.19 3.36
N ALA A 62 -0.22 -45.63 3.77
CA ALA A 62 -1.44 -44.86 3.57
C ALA A 62 -1.38 -43.49 4.25
N GLN A 63 -0.89 -43.44 5.50
CA GLN A 63 -0.71 -42.18 6.23
C GLN A 63 0.33 -41.27 5.58
N CYS A 64 1.43 -41.82 5.08
CA CYS A 64 2.47 -41.06 4.38
C CYS A 64 1.95 -40.48 3.06
N HIS A 65 1.16 -41.22 2.28
CA HIS A 65 0.55 -40.71 1.05
C HIS A 65 -0.48 -39.61 1.31
N ASP A 66 -1.34 -39.80 2.32
CA ASP A 66 -2.30 -38.76 2.75
C ASP A 66 -1.56 -37.49 3.22
N ALA A 67 -0.49 -37.63 4.01
CA ALA A 67 0.35 -36.51 4.42
C ALA A 67 1.01 -35.80 3.23
N LEU A 68 1.55 -36.55 2.25
CA LEU A 68 2.12 -35.97 1.04
C LEU A 68 1.09 -35.19 0.22
N GLN A 69 -0.12 -35.71 0.08
CA GLN A 69 -1.20 -35.04 -0.64
C GLN A 69 -1.60 -33.72 0.04
N ARG A 70 -1.73 -33.72 1.38
CA ARG A 70 -1.95 -32.49 2.15
C ARG A 70 -0.80 -31.49 2.03
N MET A 71 0.45 -31.96 2.00
CA MET A 71 1.60 -31.08 1.81
C MET A 71 1.64 -30.49 0.39
N GLU A 72 1.20 -31.25 -0.62
CA GLU A 72 1.09 -30.77 -2.00
C GLU A 72 0.00 -29.71 -2.18
N SER A 73 -1.13 -29.83 -1.48
CA SER A 73 -2.19 -28.83 -1.54
C SER A 73 -1.75 -27.46 -0.95
N LEU A 74 -0.85 -27.46 0.03
CA LEU A 74 -0.27 -26.22 0.59
C LEU A 74 0.49 -25.40 -0.45
N ARG A 75 0.99 -26.01 -1.53
CA ARG A 75 1.66 -25.28 -2.61
C ARG A 75 0.75 -24.23 -3.24
N GLY A 76 -0.53 -24.54 -3.42
CA GLY A 76 -1.51 -23.60 -3.95
C GLY A 76 -1.70 -22.42 -3.00
N ALA A 77 -1.89 -22.70 -1.70
CA ALA A 77 -2.03 -21.67 -0.68
C ALA A 77 -0.82 -20.71 -0.61
N TYR A 78 0.41 -21.23 -0.72
CA TYR A 78 1.61 -20.39 -0.78
C TYR A 78 1.65 -19.49 -2.02
N GLN A 79 1.20 -20.00 -3.17
CA GLN A 79 1.11 -19.22 -4.41
C GLN A 79 0.04 -18.13 -4.30
N ASP A 80 -1.11 -18.44 -3.69
CA ASP A 80 -2.19 -17.48 -3.47
C ASP A 80 -1.74 -16.32 -2.57
N VAL A 81 -1.04 -16.61 -1.46
CA VAL A 81 -0.50 -15.57 -0.57
C VAL A 81 0.49 -14.68 -1.32
N ARG A 82 1.41 -15.25 -2.11
CA ARG A 82 2.34 -14.47 -2.93
C ARG A 82 1.62 -13.60 -3.97
N ALA A 83 0.56 -14.11 -4.60
CA ALA A 83 -0.22 -13.35 -5.57
C ALA A 83 -0.95 -12.16 -4.91
N ILE A 84 -1.56 -12.39 -3.73
CA ILE A 84 -2.20 -11.34 -2.93
C ILE A 84 -1.16 -10.29 -2.51
N ASN A 85 0.00 -10.73 -2.06
CA ASN A 85 1.07 -9.85 -1.60
C ASN A 85 1.62 -8.99 -2.75
N ALA A 86 1.83 -9.58 -3.92
CA ALA A 86 2.23 -8.86 -5.13
C ALA A 86 1.18 -7.83 -5.59
N ALA A 87 -0.11 -8.18 -5.50
CA ALA A 87 -1.20 -7.24 -5.81
C ALA A 87 -1.23 -6.07 -4.82
N ALA A 88 -1.09 -6.34 -3.52
CA ALA A 88 -1.01 -5.32 -2.48
C ALA A 88 0.23 -4.42 -2.65
N HIS A 89 1.36 -4.99 -3.07
CA HIS A 89 2.58 -4.24 -3.37
C HIS A 89 2.36 -3.26 -4.53
N ALA A 90 1.74 -3.74 -5.62
CA ALA A 90 1.44 -2.90 -6.79
C ALA A 90 0.47 -1.75 -6.44
N GLU A 91 -0.59 -2.03 -5.69
CA GLU A 91 -1.55 -1.01 -5.25
C GLU A 91 -0.89 0.05 -4.36
N HIS A 92 -0.04 -0.38 -3.42
CA HIS A 92 0.66 0.53 -2.52
C HIS A 92 1.67 1.42 -3.26
N VAL A 93 2.41 0.86 -4.22
CA VAL A 93 3.32 1.64 -5.08
C VAL A 93 2.53 2.65 -5.91
N GLU A 94 1.42 2.25 -6.51
CA GLU A 94 0.56 3.17 -7.27
C GLU A 94 0.01 4.30 -6.38
N TRP A 95 -0.37 3.99 -5.13
CA TRP A 95 -0.79 4.99 -4.16
C TRP A 95 0.34 5.96 -3.79
N LEU A 96 1.56 5.45 -3.54
CA LEU A 96 2.74 6.27 -3.26
C LEU A 96 3.09 7.18 -4.45
N GLU A 97 3.05 6.67 -5.68
CA GLU A 97 3.28 7.44 -6.91
C GLU A 97 2.27 8.58 -7.04
N LYS A 98 0.97 8.29 -6.86
CA LYS A 98 -0.10 9.31 -6.86
C LYS A 98 0.13 10.39 -5.80
N ARG A 99 0.59 9.99 -4.61
CA ARG A 99 0.92 10.91 -3.52
C ARG A 99 2.14 11.78 -3.86
N MET A 100 3.21 11.18 -4.38
CA MET A 100 4.44 11.88 -4.76
C MET A 100 4.24 12.87 -5.92
N LEU A 101 3.35 12.55 -6.86
CA LEU A 101 3.00 13.41 -8.00
C LEU A 101 2.00 14.54 -7.65
N GLY A 102 1.69 14.75 -6.36
CA GLY A 102 0.91 15.90 -5.87
C GLY A 102 -0.61 15.71 -5.88
N GLY A 103 -1.09 14.47 -5.89
CA GLY A 103 -2.50 14.12 -6.13
C GLY A 103 -3.39 13.88 -4.92
N THR A 104 -3.02 14.25 -3.70
CA THR A 104 -3.89 14.04 -2.51
C THR A 104 -3.75 15.17 -1.50
N GLU A 105 -4.23 16.37 -1.82
CA GLU A 105 -4.65 17.29 -0.75
C GLU A 105 -5.79 16.57 0.01
N SER A 106 -5.67 16.46 1.33
CA SER A 106 -6.78 15.94 2.13
C SER A 106 -8.03 16.83 1.95
N PRO A 107 -9.25 16.33 2.18
CA PRO A 107 -10.45 17.17 2.10
C PRO A 107 -10.34 18.45 2.92
N GLU A 108 -9.68 18.40 4.08
CA GLU A 108 -9.44 19.57 4.93
C GLU A 108 -8.38 20.53 4.35
N GLU A 109 -7.35 20.01 3.69
CA GLU A 109 -6.32 20.82 3.01
C GLU A 109 -6.88 21.49 1.75
N LEU A 110 -7.74 20.79 1.01
CA LEU A 110 -8.51 21.35 -0.12
C LEU A 110 -9.39 22.51 0.34
N LEU A 111 -10.15 22.31 1.42
CA LEU A 111 -11.00 23.35 2.01
C LEU A 111 -10.16 24.54 2.47
N THR A 112 -9.07 24.29 3.20
CA THR A 112 -8.18 25.35 3.70
C THR A 112 -7.56 26.16 2.55
N ARG A 113 -7.14 25.49 1.47
CA ARG A 113 -6.63 26.14 0.27
C ARG A 113 -7.70 26.95 -0.44
N GLN A 114 -8.92 26.43 -0.60
CA GLN A 114 -10.04 27.16 -1.19
C GLN A 114 -10.36 28.43 -0.40
N HIS A 115 -10.51 28.33 0.92
CA HIS A 115 -10.77 29.49 1.78
C HIS A 115 -9.65 30.53 1.70
N ARG A 116 -8.39 30.09 1.63
CA ARG A 116 -7.24 30.99 1.46
C ARG A 116 -7.28 31.71 0.11
N LEU A 117 -7.65 31.02 -0.97
CA LEU A 117 -7.76 31.61 -2.30
C LEU A 117 -8.95 32.56 -2.42
N GLU A 118 -10.08 32.25 -1.80
CA GLU A 118 -11.24 33.14 -1.74
C GLU A 118 -10.91 34.43 -0.99
N ARG A 119 -10.28 34.34 0.19
CA ARG A 119 -9.85 35.52 0.94
C ARG A 119 -8.90 36.40 0.14
N LEU A 120 -7.95 35.81 -0.58
CA LEU A 120 -7.03 36.57 -1.45
C LEU A 120 -7.75 37.23 -2.63
N ARG A 121 -8.81 36.61 -3.18
CA ARG A 121 -9.65 37.22 -4.22
C ARG A 121 -10.43 38.41 -3.66
N GLU A 122 -11.04 38.27 -2.49
CA GLU A 122 -11.77 39.34 -1.81
C GLU A 122 -10.86 40.53 -1.49
N GLU A 123 -9.68 40.27 -0.90
CA GLU A 123 -8.68 41.29 -0.61
C GLU A 123 -8.23 42.03 -1.89
N ARG A 124 -8.05 41.31 -2.99
CA ARG A 124 -7.70 41.91 -4.29
C ARG A 124 -8.83 42.78 -4.83
N GLN A 125 -10.07 42.33 -4.72
CA GLN A 125 -11.24 43.07 -5.21
C GLN A 125 -11.51 44.31 -4.38
N ALA A 126 -11.35 44.24 -3.06
CA ALA A 126 -11.44 45.40 -2.17
C ALA A 126 -10.38 46.46 -2.52
N ARG A 127 -9.12 46.06 -2.74
CA ARG A 127 -8.06 46.99 -3.15
C ARG A 127 -8.35 47.65 -4.50
N LEU A 128 -8.90 46.90 -5.47
CA LEU A 128 -9.30 47.47 -6.76
C LEU A 128 -10.45 48.46 -6.60
N GLY A 129 -11.44 48.15 -5.76
CA GLY A 129 -12.54 49.06 -5.44
C GLY A 129 -12.07 50.36 -4.77
N ASP A 130 -11.13 50.25 -3.84
CA ASP A 130 -10.55 51.43 -3.17
C ASP A 130 -9.72 52.28 -4.13
N LEU A 131 -8.97 51.66 -5.04
CA LEU A 131 -8.23 52.37 -6.09
C LEU A 131 -9.19 53.08 -7.06
N GLN A 132 -10.29 52.44 -7.46
CA GLN A 132 -11.32 53.07 -8.29
C GLN A 132 -12.01 54.23 -7.58
N ARG A 133 -12.34 54.08 -6.29
CA ARG A 133 -12.94 55.15 -5.49
C ARG A 133 -12.01 56.36 -5.38
N ARG A 134 -10.74 56.14 -5.05
CA ARG A 134 -9.72 57.21 -5.00
C ARG A 134 -9.49 57.87 -6.36
N ALA A 135 -9.52 57.09 -7.44
CA ALA A 135 -9.41 57.64 -8.79
C ALA A 135 -10.63 58.50 -9.18
N GLY A 136 -11.83 58.12 -8.73
CA GLY A 136 -13.05 58.91 -8.91
C GLY A 136 -13.08 60.18 -8.05
N GLU A 137 -12.64 60.09 -6.80
CA GLU A 137 -12.48 61.25 -5.90
C GLU A 137 -11.43 62.24 -6.43
N ALA A 138 -10.34 61.75 -7.02
CA ALA A 138 -9.32 62.58 -7.66
C ALA A 138 -9.78 63.23 -8.99
N GLN A 139 -10.88 62.76 -9.59
CA GLN A 139 -11.50 63.37 -10.78
C GLN A 139 -12.59 64.39 -10.45
N GLN A 140 -12.92 64.58 -9.16
CA GLN A 140 -13.73 65.71 -8.75
C GLN A 140 -12.86 66.97 -8.77
N PRO A 141 -13.13 67.97 -9.62
CA PRO A 141 -12.36 69.21 -9.63
C PRO A 141 -12.52 69.91 -8.26
N PRO A 142 -11.46 70.55 -7.74
CA PRO A 142 -11.56 71.29 -6.50
C PRO A 142 -12.64 72.35 -6.65
N GLN A 143 -13.62 72.36 -5.74
CA GLN A 143 -14.44 73.55 -5.53
C GLN A 143 -13.52 74.62 -4.93
N THR A 144 -12.99 75.48 -5.80
CA THR A 144 -12.43 76.76 -5.39
C THR A 144 -13.59 77.64 -4.92
N GLU A 145 -13.93 77.58 -3.64
CA GLU A 145 -14.45 78.74 -2.94
C GLU A 145 -13.25 79.61 -2.58
N ASP A 146 -12.92 80.56 -3.46
CA ASP A 146 -12.38 81.88 -3.10
C ASP A 146 -12.21 82.72 -4.37
N ASP A 147 -13.09 83.72 -4.53
CA ASP A 147 -12.85 85.08 -5.06
C ASP A 147 -14.22 85.78 -5.20
N GLU A 148 -14.48 87.03 -4.83
CA GLU A 148 -13.81 88.04 -4.03
C GLU A 148 -14.83 89.21 -3.90
N GLY A 149 -14.82 89.89 -2.76
CA GLY A 149 -15.21 91.29 -2.51
C GLY A 149 -16.32 92.02 -3.30
N ALA A 150 -17.32 92.54 -2.57
CA ALA A 150 -17.80 93.91 -2.79
C ALA A 150 -18.60 94.49 -1.59
N ARG A 151 -17.97 95.50 -0.94
CA ARG A 151 -18.46 96.57 -0.04
C ARG A 151 -18.29 96.39 1.47
#